data_AF-A0A2E1AMU1-F1
#
_entry.id   AF-A0A2E1AMU1-F1
#
_cell.length_a   1.000
_cell.length_b   1.000
_cell.length_c   1.000
_cell.angle_alpha   90.00
_cell.angle_beta   90.00
_cell.angle_gamma   90.00
#
_symmetry.space_group_name_H-M   'P 1'
#
loop_
_entity.id
_entity.type
_entity.pdbx_description
1 polymer ?
#
loop_
_entity_poly.entity_id
_entity_poly.type
_entity_poly.pdbx_seq_one_letter_code
_entity_poly.pdbx_strand_id
1 'polypeptide(L)'
;MKRKSGNTEKIPTKRSKFYLINDDDNHEVLETGSKRKMDNMLQQYKEFIPKLTIMDETTYRQLKRQKLMSEQSTEYEIAKKEDMETERLKQLKEDFKDREKRSKIFHDSYQKLLQSK
;
A
#
# COMPACT_ATOMS: atom_id res chain seq x y z
N MET A 1 -32.01 -13.78 -50.71
CA MET A 1 -31.87 -12.64 -49.77
C MET A 1 -31.41 -13.15 -48.42
N LYS A 2 -30.16 -12.87 -48.02
CA LYS A 2 -29.62 -13.26 -46.70
C LYS A 2 -30.00 -12.20 -45.67
N ARG A 3 -30.70 -12.58 -44.59
CA ARG A 3 -30.97 -11.69 -43.45
C ARG A 3 -29.69 -11.62 -42.60
N LYS A 4 -29.07 -10.43 -42.50
CA LYS A 4 -28.03 -10.17 -41.49
C LYS A 4 -28.74 -9.97 -40.15
N SER A 5 -28.68 -10.98 -39.28
CA SER A 5 -29.06 -10.82 -37.87
C SER A 5 -28.10 -9.84 -37.23
N GLY A 6 -28.62 -8.70 -36.78
CA GLY A 6 -27.87 -7.68 -36.06
C GLY A 6 -27.16 -8.29 -34.87
N ASN A 7 -25.84 -8.08 -34.83
CA ASN A 7 -24.99 -8.44 -33.72
C ASN A 7 -25.33 -7.50 -32.56
N THR A 8 -26.32 -7.87 -31.74
CA THR A 8 -26.55 -7.18 -30.46
C THR A 8 -25.37 -7.51 -29.58
N GLU A 9 -24.44 -6.56 -29.46
CA GLU A 9 -23.41 -6.57 -28.44
C GLU A 9 -24.10 -6.79 -27.10
N LYS A 10 -24.02 -8.01 -26.57
CA LYS A 10 -24.44 -8.32 -25.22
C LYS A 10 -23.51 -7.55 -24.29
N ILE A 11 -23.93 -6.34 -23.89
CA ILE A 11 -23.30 -5.62 -22.79
C ILE A 11 -23.33 -6.60 -21.61
N PRO A 12 -22.18 -7.07 -21.11
CA PRO A 12 -22.17 -7.93 -19.95
C PRO A 12 -22.67 -7.06 -18.81
N THR A 13 -23.93 -7.27 -18.39
CA THR A 13 -24.44 -6.75 -17.13
C THR A 13 -23.64 -7.47 -16.04
N LYS A 14 -22.46 -6.94 -15.73
CA LYS A 14 -21.65 -7.39 -14.60
C LYS A 14 -22.59 -7.33 -13.40
N ARG A 15 -23.03 -8.51 -12.95
CA ARG A 15 -23.83 -8.67 -11.73
C ARG A 15 -23.12 -7.86 -10.66
N SER A 16 -23.77 -6.84 -10.10
CA SER A 16 -23.14 -5.96 -9.11
C SER A 16 -22.63 -6.80 -7.95
N LYS A 17 -21.31 -6.93 -7.85
CA LYS A 17 -20.65 -7.66 -6.78
C LYS A 17 -20.47 -6.75 -5.57
N PHE A 18 -20.59 -7.32 -4.39
CA PHE A 18 -20.13 -6.70 -3.15
C PHE A 18 -18.98 -7.51 -2.57
N TYR A 19 -18.17 -6.83 -1.77
CA TYR A 19 -17.04 -7.37 -1.04
C TYR A 19 -17.35 -7.20 0.44
N LEU A 20 -17.27 -8.30 1.18
CA LEU A 20 -17.35 -8.31 2.63
C LEU A 20 -15.94 -8.20 3.17
N ILE A 21 -15.69 -7.20 4.00
CA ILE A 21 -14.34 -6.81 4.41
C ILE A 21 -14.27 -6.80 5.93
N ASN A 22 -13.17 -7.35 6.45
CA ASN A 22 -12.79 -7.17 7.84
C ASN A 22 -11.87 -5.95 7.97
N ASP A 23 -12.30 -4.93 8.71
CA ASP A 23 -11.48 -3.73 8.91
C ASP A 23 -10.36 -3.94 9.95
N ASP A 24 -10.43 -5.01 10.76
CA ASP A 24 -9.35 -5.34 11.70
C ASP A 24 -8.13 -5.98 11.01
N ASP A 25 -8.34 -6.73 9.93
CA ASP A 25 -7.28 -7.47 9.21
C ASP A 25 -6.93 -6.79 7.89
N ASN A 26 -6.48 -5.53 7.93
CA ASN A 26 -5.92 -4.85 6.76
C ASN A 26 -6.86 -4.77 5.52
N HIS A 27 -8.17 -4.72 5.76
CA HIS A 27 -9.22 -4.80 4.74
C HIS A 27 -9.18 -6.11 3.93
N GLU A 28 -8.96 -7.23 4.59
CA GLU A 28 -9.06 -8.55 3.96
C GLU A 28 -10.49 -8.82 3.50
N VAL A 29 -10.60 -9.37 2.28
CA VAL A 29 -11.89 -9.77 1.72
C VAL A 29 -12.24 -11.15 2.25
N LEU A 30 -13.26 -11.19 3.10
CA LEU A 30 -13.78 -12.43 3.67
C LEU A 30 -14.60 -13.20 2.65
N GLU A 31 -15.46 -12.49 1.90
CA GLU A 31 -16.31 -13.14 0.90
C GLU A 31 -16.76 -12.15 -0.19
N THR A 32 -17.11 -12.69 -1.36
CA THR A 32 -17.67 -11.90 -2.48
C THR A 32 -19.01 -12.48 -2.92
N GLY A 33 -20.00 -11.61 -3.13
CA GLY A 33 -21.36 -12.03 -3.43
C GLY A 33 -22.10 -11.10 -4.38
N SER A 34 -23.29 -11.51 -4.82
CA SER A 34 -24.22 -10.62 -5.51
C SER A 34 -25.08 -9.86 -4.50
N LYS A 35 -25.47 -8.61 -4.78
CA LYS A 35 -26.31 -7.79 -3.89
C LYS A 35 -27.51 -8.53 -3.26
N ARG A 36 -28.14 -9.47 -3.96
CA ARG A 36 -29.27 -10.28 -3.43
C ARG A 36 -28.95 -11.13 -2.20
N LYS A 37 -27.68 -11.48 -1.98
CA LYS A 37 -27.22 -12.27 -0.83
C LYS A 37 -26.60 -11.41 0.27
N MET A 38 -26.49 -10.10 0.06
CA MET A 38 -25.75 -9.17 0.91
C MET A 38 -26.28 -9.16 2.35
N ASP A 39 -27.59 -8.98 2.52
CA ASP A 39 -28.20 -8.84 3.85
C ASP A 39 -28.09 -10.13 4.68
N ASN A 40 -28.24 -11.29 4.02
CA ASN A 40 -28.09 -12.59 4.68
C ASN A 40 -26.63 -12.82 5.12
N MET A 41 -25.66 -12.46 4.28
CA MET A 41 -24.25 -12.57 4.64
C MET A 41 -23.88 -11.59 5.75
N LEU A 42 -24.36 -10.36 5.69
CA LEU A 42 -24.14 -9.37 6.75
C LEU A 42 -24.62 -9.89 8.11
N GLN A 43 -25.83 -10.47 8.16
CA GLN A 43 -26.38 -11.04 9.39
C GLN A 43 -25.51 -12.20 9.91
N GLN A 44 -25.07 -13.10 9.02
CA GLN A 44 -24.24 -14.24 9.42
C GLN A 44 -22.89 -13.81 10.01
N TYR A 45 -22.19 -12.86 9.37
CA TYR A 45 -20.82 -12.52 9.76
C TYR A 45 -20.74 -11.43 10.84
N LYS A 46 -21.76 -10.56 10.97
CA LYS A 46 -21.75 -9.48 11.96
C LYS A 46 -21.76 -9.98 13.41
N GLU A 47 -22.29 -11.19 13.64
CA GLU A 47 -22.25 -11.82 14.97
C GLU A 47 -20.83 -12.22 15.39
N PHE A 48 -19.97 -12.54 14.42
CA PHE A 48 -18.61 -13.01 14.68
C PHE A 48 -17.54 -11.92 14.53
N ILE A 49 -17.82 -10.91 13.68
CA ILE A 49 -16.87 -9.86 13.32
C ILE A 49 -17.52 -8.49 13.58
N PRO A 50 -17.16 -7.81 14.68
CA PRO A 50 -17.79 -6.54 15.07
C PRO A 50 -17.53 -5.39 14.08
N LYS A 51 -16.40 -5.41 13.38
CA LYS A 51 -15.97 -4.38 12.40
C LYS A 51 -16.06 -4.87 10.96
N LEU A 52 -17.19 -5.46 10.63
CA LEU A 52 -17.49 -5.92 9.28
C LEU A 52 -18.01 -4.76 8.43
N THR A 53 -17.40 -4.53 7.26
CA THR A 53 -17.87 -3.55 6.28
C THR A 53 -18.23 -4.21 4.96
N ILE A 54 -19.25 -3.65 4.31
CA ILE A 54 -19.64 -4.06 2.95
C ILE A 54 -19.26 -2.93 2.00
N MET A 55 -18.46 -3.28 1.00
CA MET A 55 -18.06 -2.37 -0.06
C MET A 55 -18.61 -2.85 -1.39
N ASP A 56 -18.95 -1.91 -2.27
CA ASP A 56 -19.24 -2.24 -3.65
C ASP A 56 -17.94 -2.45 -4.46
N GLU A 57 -18.05 -3.03 -5.64
CA GLU A 57 -16.88 -3.32 -6.47
C GLU A 57 -16.07 -2.06 -6.82
N THR A 58 -16.72 -0.92 -7.01
CA THR A 58 -16.06 0.35 -7.35
C THR A 58 -15.24 0.90 -6.20
N THR A 59 -15.82 0.96 -5.01
CA THR A 59 -15.17 1.45 -3.79
C THR A 59 -14.05 0.50 -3.36
N TYR A 60 -14.25 -0.82 -3.41
CA TYR A 60 -13.19 -1.77 -3.11
C TYR A 60 -11.99 -1.64 -4.06
N ARG A 61 -12.24 -1.49 -5.37
CA ARG A 61 -11.16 -1.27 -6.36
C ARG A 61 -10.42 0.04 -6.09
N GLN A 62 -11.12 1.10 -5.70
CA GLN A 62 -10.50 2.38 -5.33
C GLN A 62 -9.62 2.24 -4.08
N LEU A 63 -10.14 1.61 -3.02
CA LEU A 63 -9.40 1.35 -1.79
C LEU A 63 -8.13 0.54 -2.06
N LYS A 64 -8.26 -0.56 -2.82
CA LYS A 64 -7.12 -1.40 -3.20
C LYS A 64 -6.07 -0.62 -4.00
N ARG A 65 -6.51 0.26 -4.90
CA ARG A 65 -5.60 1.13 -5.67
C ARG A 65 -4.89 2.13 -4.77
N GLN A 66 -5.58 2.76 -3.83
CA GLN A 66 -4.97 3.69 -2.88
C GLN A 66 -3.91 3.01 -2.03
N LYS A 67 -4.21 1.82 -1.49
CA LYS A 67 -3.27 1.02 -0.70
C LYS A 67 -2.01 0.69 -1.50
N LEU A 68 -2.18 0.20 -2.74
CA LEU A 68 -1.06 -0.10 -3.63
C LEU A 68 -0.17 1.14 -3.91
N MET A 69 -0.77 2.30 -4.16
CA MET A 69 0.00 3.54 -4.38
C MET A 69 0.74 3.99 -3.12
N SER A 70 0.12 3.79 -1.95
CA SER A 70 0.75 4.09 -0.65
C SER A 70 1.97 3.20 -0.44
N GLU A 71 1.84 1.88 -0.63
CA GLU A 71 2.95 0.91 -0.51
C GLU A 71 4.10 1.29 -1.45
N GLN A 72 3.81 1.58 -2.72
CA GLN A 72 4.82 2.04 -3.69
C GLN A 72 5.51 3.33 -3.27
N SER A 73 4.77 4.30 -2.71
CA SER A 73 5.37 5.55 -2.24
C SER A 73 6.30 5.32 -1.04
N THR A 74 5.92 4.44 -0.12
CA THR A 74 6.75 4.10 1.04
C THR A 74 8.02 3.35 0.64
N GLU A 75 7.92 2.41 -0.30
CA GLU A 75 9.08 1.70 -0.86
C GLU A 75 10.06 2.66 -1.53
N TYR A 76 9.54 3.62 -2.31
CA TYR A 76 10.36 4.64 -2.94
C TYR A 76 11.06 5.55 -1.92
N GLU A 77 10.36 5.97 -0.85
CA GLU A 77 10.97 6.78 0.21
C GLU A 77 12.07 6.03 0.96
N ILE A 78 11.90 4.73 1.19
CA ILE A 78 12.92 3.87 1.81
C ILE A 78 14.13 3.77 0.89
N ALA A 79 13.93 3.41 -0.39
CA ALA A 79 15.01 3.31 -1.37
C ALA A 79 15.77 4.64 -1.52
N LYS A 80 15.06 5.77 -1.56
CA LYS A 80 15.68 7.10 -1.61
C LYS A 80 16.55 7.39 -0.38
N LYS A 81 16.12 6.99 0.83
CA LYS A 81 16.92 7.15 2.06
C LYS A 81 18.19 6.30 2.00
N GLU A 82 18.07 5.06 1.53
CA GLU A 82 19.21 4.17 1.34
C GLU A 82 20.22 4.74 0.34
N ASP A 83 19.76 5.22 -0.81
CA ASP A 83 20.63 5.85 -1.82
C ASP A 83 21.39 7.05 -1.23
N MET A 84 20.68 7.95 -0.53
CA MET A 84 21.30 9.10 0.16
C MET A 84 22.33 8.67 1.21
N GLU A 85 22.06 7.58 1.95
CA GLU A 85 23.00 7.04 2.93
C GLU A 85 24.23 6.42 2.27
N THR A 86 24.07 5.70 1.16
CA THR A 86 25.20 5.18 0.39
C THR A 86 26.07 6.30 -0.20
N GLU A 87 25.46 7.37 -0.70
CA GLU A 87 26.19 8.55 -1.19
C GLU A 87 26.95 9.25 -0.06
N ARG A 88 26.31 9.40 1.10
CA ARG A 88 26.95 9.97 2.29
C ARG A 88 28.13 9.12 2.76
N LEU A 89 28.00 7.79 2.76
CA LEU A 89 29.09 6.88 3.11
C LEU A 89 30.25 6.97 2.11
N LYS A 90 29.96 7.12 0.81
CA LYS A 90 30.99 7.36 -0.21
C LYS A 90 31.73 8.68 0.03
N GLN A 91 31.00 9.77 0.28
CA GLN A 91 31.60 11.06 0.62
C GLN A 91 32.45 10.99 1.89
N LEU A 92 31.95 10.31 2.93
CA LEU A 92 32.70 10.11 4.16
C LEU A 92 34.02 9.38 3.90
N LYS A 93 34.01 8.32 3.07
CA LYS A 93 35.23 7.61 2.68
C LYS A 93 36.24 8.52 1.97
N GLU A 94 35.79 9.40 1.10
CA GLU A 94 36.67 10.39 0.45
C GLU A 94 37.19 11.42 1.45
N ASP A 95 36.34 11.92 2.34
CA ASP A 95 36.74 12.88 3.39
C ASP A 95 37.73 12.27 4.39
N PHE A 96 37.71 10.95 4.63
CA PHE A 96 38.71 10.26 5.45
C PHE A 96 40.09 10.17 4.79
N LYS A 97 40.19 10.33 3.46
CA LYS A 97 41.48 10.41 2.76
C LYS A 97 42.17 11.75 3.00
N ASP A 98 41.39 12.81 3.21
CA ASP A 98 41.88 14.14 3.56
C ASP A 98 42.20 14.23 5.06
N ARG A 99 43.40 14.73 5.39
CA ARG A 99 43.89 14.84 6.77
C ARG A 99 43.08 15.84 7.60
N GLU A 100 42.73 16.99 7.05
CA GLU A 100 42.04 18.05 7.79
C GLU A 100 40.59 17.64 8.06
N LYS A 101 39.91 17.13 7.03
CA LYS A 101 38.53 16.65 7.16
C LYS A 101 38.43 15.45 8.11
N ARG A 102 39.36 14.48 8.03
CA ARG A 102 39.43 13.36 8.97
C ARG A 102 39.58 13.82 10.43
N SER A 103 40.44 14.81 10.69
CA SER A 103 40.61 15.36 12.04
C SER A 103 39.33 16.00 12.55
N LYS A 104 38.60 16.72 11.69
CA LYS A 104 37.31 17.34 12.01
C LYS A 104 36.24 16.29 12.33
N ILE A 105 36.14 15.22 11.54
CA ILE A 105 35.20 14.12 11.78
C ILE A 105 35.45 13.47 13.14
N PHE A 106 36.71 13.21 13.50
CA PHE A 106 37.05 12.64 14.80
C PHE A 106 36.68 13.57 15.94
N HIS A 107 37.00 14.87 15.82
CA HIS A 107 36.64 15.86 16.82
C HIS A 107 35.13 15.92 17.05
N ASP A 108 34.34 16.03 15.98
CA ASP A 108 32.88 16.10 16.05
C ASP A 108 32.28 14.82 16.66
N SER A 109 32.83 13.66 16.31
CA SER A 109 32.41 12.37 16.88
C SER A 109 32.70 12.29 18.37
N TYR A 110 33.85 12.79 18.80
CA TYR A 110 34.24 12.84 20.21
C TYR A 110 33.33 13.78 21.02
N GLN A 111 32.99 14.95 20.46
CA GLN A 111 32.06 15.89 21.09
C GLN A 111 30.67 15.29 21.28
N LYS A 112 30.14 14.60 20.26
CA LYS A 112 28.84 13.90 20.36
C LYS A 112 28.84 12.82 21.44
N LEU A 113 29.93 12.06 21.56
CA LEU A 113 30.10 11.04 22.61
C LEU A 113 30.10 11.66 24.01
N LEU A 114 30.67 12.85 24.17
CA LEU A 114 30.68 13.57 25.45
C LEU A 114 29.31 14.18 25.79
N GLN A 115 28.57 14.65 24.79
CA GLN A 115 27.23 15.24 24.94
C GLN A 115 26.11 14.19 25.07
N SER A 116 26.39 12.93 24.76
CA SER A 116 25.44 11.81 24.88
C SER A 116 25.39 11.20 26.29
N LYS A 117 26.11 11.77 27.26
CA LYS A 117 26.06 11.43 28.68
C LYS A 117 25.21 12.43 29.45
#